data_AF-A0A958UMI2-F1
#
_entry.id   AF-A0A958UMI2-F1
#
_cell.length_a   1.000
_cell.length_b   1.000
_cell.length_c   1.000
_cell.angle_alpha   90.00
_cell.angle_beta   90.00
_cell.angle_gamma   90.00
#
_symmetry.space_group_name_H-M   'P 1'
#
loop_
_entity.id
_entity.type
_entity.pdbx_description
1 polymer ?
#
loop_
_entity_poly.entity_id
_entity_poly.type
_entity_poly.pdbx_seq_one_letter_code
_entity_poly.pdbx_strand_id
1 'polypeptide(L)'
;MGFFDFLTEEIAIDLGTANTLIIHNDKVVVDAPSIVARDRTTGKIIAVGREAAMMQGKTHENIKTIRPLKDGVIADFDASE
;
A
#
# COMPACT_ATOMS: atom_id res chain seq x y z
N MET A 1 32.35 -6.88 -1.77
CA MET A 1 31.40 -6.59 -2.87
C MET A 1 31.87 -7.36 -4.07
N GLY A 2 31.06 -8.34 -4.50
CA GLY A 2 31.40 -9.28 -5.56
C GLY A 2 31.03 -8.75 -6.93
N PHE A 3 31.70 -9.23 -7.97
CA PHE A 3 31.49 -8.84 -9.38
C PHE A 3 30.07 -9.14 -9.92
N PHE A 4 29.22 -9.81 -9.13
CA PHE A 4 27.87 -10.24 -9.49
C PHE A 4 26.76 -9.65 -8.60
N ASP A 5 27.07 -8.70 -7.71
CA ASP A 5 26.06 -8.09 -6.80
C ASP A 5 24.92 -7.38 -7.56
N PHE A 6 25.08 -7.08 -8.86
CA PHE A 6 24.02 -6.55 -9.72
C PHE A 6 22.98 -7.59 -10.17
N LEU A 7 23.23 -8.90 -9.96
CA LEU A 7 22.31 -9.98 -10.33
C LEU A 7 21.31 -10.32 -9.20
N THR A 8 21.54 -9.82 -7.99
CA THR A 8 20.67 -10.02 -6.83
C THR A 8 19.91 -8.74 -6.54
N GLU A 9 18.60 -8.76 -6.78
CA GLU A 9 17.73 -7.64 -6.44
C GLU A 9 17.14 -7.88 -5.04
N GLU A 10 17.54 -7.06 -4.07
CA GLU A 10 17.02 -7.15 -2.70
C GLU A 10 15.90 -6.13 -2.50
N ILE A 11 14.72 -6.63 -2.11
CA ILE A 11 13.56 -5.84 -1.74
C ILE A 11 13.09 -6.32 -0.37
N ALA A 12 12.98 -5.41 0.59
CA ALA A 12 12.32 -5.66 1.86
C ALA A 12 11.00 -4.89 1.91
N ILE A 13 9.93 -5.56 2.32
CA ILE A 13 8.58 -4.99 2.38
C ILE A 13 8.06 -5.14 3.80
N ASP A 14 7.75 -4.03 4.45
CA ASP A 14 6.96 -4.00 5.68
C ASP A 14 5.54 -3.57 5.31
N LEU A 15 4.60 -4.51 5.41
CA LEU A 15 3.19 -4.26 5.21
C LEU A 15 2.53 -4.04 6.58
N GLY A 16 2.58 -2.80 7.07
CA GLY A 16 1.93 -2.43 8.32
C GLY A 16 0.43 -2.17 8.14
N THR A 17 -0.33 -2.27 9.22
CA THR A 17 -1.75 -1.83 9.26
C THR A 17 -1.88 -0.31 9.03
N ALA A 18 -0.87 0.46 9.43
CA ALA A 18 -0.84 1.92 9.31
C ALA A 18 -0.16 2.40 8.02
N ASN A 19 1.07 1.94 7.77
CA ASN A 19 1.94 2.35 6.66
C ASN A 19 2.64 1.15 6.04
N THR A 20 2.95 1.28 4.75
CA THR A 20 3.76 0.34 3.98
C THR A 20 5.12 0.99 3.73
N LEU A 21 6.18 0.26 4.07
CA LEU A 21 7.56 0.65 3.81
C LEU A 21 8.17 -0.35 2.82
N ILE A 22 8.81 0.15 1.76
CA ILE A 22 9.59 -0.67 0.84
C ILE A 22 11.01 -0.14 0.82
N ILE A 23 11.96 -1.04 1.06
CA ILE A 23 13.39 -0.78 0.99
C ILE A 23 13.95 -1.56 -0.19
N HIS A 24 14.73 -0.89 -1.02
CA HIS A 24 15.41 -1.47 -2.15
C HIS A 24 16.84 -0.90 -2.22
N ASN A 25 17.84 -1.78 -2.33
CA ASN A 25 19.26 -1.41 -2.30
C ASN A 25 19.61 -0.44 -1.15
N ASP A 26 19.23 -0.84 0.08
CA ASP A 26 19.42 -0.08 1.33
C ASP A 26 18.79 1.32 1.36
N LYS A 27 17.83 1.61 0.47
CA LYS A 27 17.12 2.88 0.41
C LYS A 27 15.62 2.68 0.53
N VAL A 28 14.99 3.52 1.34
CA VAL A 28 13.52 3.60 1.38
C VAL A 28 13.04 4.16 0.04
N VAL A 29 12.32 3.34 -0.72
CA VAL A 29 11.73 3.72 -2.01
C VAL A 29 10.23 3.97 -1.91
N VAL A 30 9.56 3.40 -0.89
CA VAL A 30 8.16 3.68 -0.56
C VAL A 30 8.04 3.88 0.94
N ASP A 31 7.38 4.97 1.35
CA ASP A 31 6.89 5.22 2.70
C ASP A 31 5.53 5.92 2.56
N ALA A 32 4.46 5.14 2.66
CA ALA A 32 3.10 5.60 2.40
C ALA A 32 2.08 4.95 3.35
N PRO A 33 0.94 5.63 3.63
CA PRO A 33 -0.16 5.02 4.36
C PRO A 33 -0.67 3.72 3.70
N SER A 34 -0.94 2.69 4.51
CA SER A 34 -1.53 1.40 4.07
C SER A 34 -3.03 1.53 3.87
N ILE A 35 -3.41 2.30 2.85
CA ILE A 35 -4.80 2.63 2.57
C ILE A 35 -5.00 2.77 1.06
N VAL A 36 -6.15 2.28 0.61
CA VAL A 36 -6.60 2.39 -0.77
C VAL A 36 -7.96 3.04 -0.81
N ALA A 37 -8.24 3.81 -1.85
CA ALA A 37 -9.58 4.32 -2.13
C ALA A 37 -10.15 3.55 -3.31
N ARG A 38 -11.38 3.08 -3.16
CA ARG A 38 -12.07 2.19 -4.11
C ARG A 38 -13.44 2.75 -4.44
N ASP A 39 -13.77 2.76 -5.73
CA ASP A 39 -15.13 3.00 -6.19
C ASP A 39 -16.02 1.81 -5.80
N ARG A 40 -17.12 2.07 -5.09
CA ARG A 40 -18.02 1.04 -4.55
C ARG A 40 -18.80 0.31 -5.64
N THR A 41 -19.08 0.98 -6.74
CA THR A 41 -19.94 0.47 -7.82
C THR A 41 -19.15 -0.44 -8.76
N THR A 42 -17.94 0.00 -9.12
CA THR A 42 -17.08 -0.67 -10.11
C THR A 42 -16.00 -1.54 -9.47
N GLY A 43 -15.71 -1.34 -8.18
CA GLY A 43 -14.63 -2.03 -7.48
C GLY A 43 -13.22 -1.52 -7.85
N LYS A 44 -13.10 -0.53 -8.73
CA LYS A 44 -11.81 -0.02 -9.19
C LYS A 44 -11.09 0.77 -8.10
N ILE A 45 -9.78 0.55 -7.97
CA ILE A 45 -8.92 1.42 -7.17
C ILE A 45 -8.79 2.77 -7.87
N ILE A 46 -9.10 3.84 -7.13
CA ILE A 46 -9.03 5.21 -7.62
C ILE A 46 -7.77 5.93 -7.12
N ALA A 47 -7.27 5.55 -5.95
CA ALA A 47 -6.08 6.11 -5.34
C ALA A 47 -5.49 5.14 -4.31
N VAL A 48 -4.21 5.30 -4.01
CA VAL A 48 -3.48 4.53 -2.99
C VAL A 48 -2.59 5.45 -2.15
N GLY A 49 -2.18 5.00 -0.97
CA GLY A 49 -1.21 5.72 -0.16
C GLY A 49 -1.72 7.07 0.34
N ARG A 50 -0.91 8.12 0.16
CA ARG A 50 -1.23 9.47 0.66
C ARG A 50 -2.51 10.04 0.04
N GLU A 51 -2.75 9.80 -1.24
CA GLU A 51 -3.95 10.31 -1.92
C GLU A 51 -5.21 9.66 -1.36
N ALA A 52 -5.21 8.33 -1.20
CA ALA A 52 -6.30 7.63 -0.53
C ALA A 52 -6.48 8.05 0.94
N ALA A 53 -5.38 8.36 1.64
CA ALA A 53 -5.45 8.87 3.01
C ALA A 53 -6.13 10.25 3.10
N MET A 54 -5.87 11.15 2.14
CA MET A 54 -6.53 12.46 2.08
C MET A 54 -8.04 12.36 1.84
N MET A 55 -8.48 11.29 1.19
CA MET A 55 -9.88 10.98 0.94
C MET A 55 -10.60 10.44 2.19
N GLN A 56 -9.87 9.90 3.18
CA GLN A 56 -10.49 9.27 4.36
C GLN A 56 -11.40 10.26 5.11
N GLY A 57 -12.68 9.90 5.24
CA GLY A 57 -13.70 10.72 5.90
C GLY A 57 -14.15 11.95 5.12
N LYS A 58 -13.68 12.12 3.87
CA LYS A 58 -14.01 13.26 2.98
C LYS A 58 -14.53 12.83 1.61
N THR A 59 -14.85 11.54 1.45
CA THR A 59 -15.29 10.96 0.18
C THR A 59 -16.77 11.15 -0.10
N HIS A 60 -17.10 11.25 -1.39
CA HIS A 60 -18.47 11.02 -1.87
C HIS A 60 -18.93 9.60 -1.50
N GLU A 61 -20.23 9.36 -1.37
CA GLU A 61 -20.80 8.07 -0.90
C GLU A 61 -20.29 6.86 -1.70
N ASN A 62 -20.05 7.05 -3.00
CA ASN A 62 -19.59 6.02 -3.94
C ASN A 62 -18.11 5.68 -3.81
N ILE A 63 -17.34 6.39 -2.99
CA ILE A 63 -15.93 6.09 -2.76
C ILE A 63 -15.79 5.61 -1.31
N LYS A 64 -15.09 4.48 -1.14
CA LYS A 64 -14.68 3.98 0.17
C LYS A 64 -13.17 3.92 0.29
N THR A 65 -12.64 4.38 1.41
CA THR A 65 -11.26 4.11 1.80
C THR A 65 -11.18 2.82 2.61
N ILE A 66 -10.22 1.96 2.30
CA ILE A 66 -10.03 0.63 2.90
C ILE A 66 -8.58 0.54 3.37
N ARG A 67 -8.37 0.00 4.58
CA ARG A 67 -7.05 -0.47 5.02
C ARG A 67 -6.99 -1.98 4.78
N PRO A 68 -6.15 -2.49 3.88
CA PRO A 68 -6.15 -3.91 3.50
C PRO A 68 -5.73 -4.83 4.64
N LEU A 69 -4.88 -4.30 5.54
CA LEU A 69 -4.38 -4.99 6.70
C LEU A 69 -5.04 -4.48 7.98
N LYS A 70 -5.25 -5.40 8.92
CA LYS A 70 -5.71 -5.10 10.27
C LYS A 70 -5.05 -6.06 11.25
N ASP A 71 -4.50 -5.54 12.34
CA ASP A 71 -3.85 -6.33 13.41
C ASP A 71 -2.79 -7.31 12.87
N GLY A 72 -2.07 -6.90 11.81
CA GLY A 72 -1.00 -7.68 11.19
C GLY A 72 -1.45 -8.77 10.22
N VAL A 73 -2.75 -8.90 9.94
CA VAL A 73 -3.29 -9.88 8.97
C VAL A 73 -4.01 -9.19 7.81
N ILE A 74 -4.16 -9.91 6.70
CA ILE A 74 -4.98 -9.48 5.57
C ILE A 74 -6.45 -9.50 5.99
N ALA A 75 -7.08 -8.33 5.99
CA ALA A 75 -8.48 -8.13 6.36
C ALA A 75 -9.40 -7.93 5.14
N ASP A 76 -8.84 -7.44 4.03
CA ASP A 76 -9.54 -7.31 2.74
C ASP A 76 -8.57 -7.77 1.64
N PHE A 77 -8.82 -8.96 1.08
CA PHE A 77 -7.94 -9.60 0.11
C PHE A 77 -7.90 -8.83 -1.21
N ASP A 78 -9.04 -8.42 -1.75
CA ASP A 78 -9.13 -7.66 -3.01
C ASP A 78 -8.40 -6.30 -2.92
N ALA A 79 -8.36 -5.70 -1.73
CA ALA A 79 -7.64 -4.46 -1.50
C ALA A 79 -6.12 -4.65 -1.29
N SER A 80 -5.67 -5.90 -1.10
CA SER A 80 -4.26 -6.27 -0.88
C SER A 80 -3.56 -6.82 -2.14
N GLU A 81 -4.30 -7.09 -3.21
CA GLU A 81 -3.77 -7.50 -4.53
C GLU A 81 -3.17 -6.33 -5.33
#